data_AF-A0A822ACC6-F1
#
_entry.id   AF-A0A822ACC6-F1
#
_cell.length_a   1.000
_cell.length_b   1.000
_cell.length_c   1.000
_cell.angle_alpha   90.00
_cell.angle_beta   90.00
_cell.angle_gamma   90.00
#
_symmetry.space_group_name_H-M   'P 1'
#
loop_
_entity.id
_entity.type
_entity.pdbx_description
1 polymer ?
#
loop_
_entity_poly.entity_id
_entity_poly.type
_entity_poly.pdbx_seq_one_letter_code
_entity_poly.pdbx_strand_id
1 'polypeptide(L)'
;TTIQCVGSLYNQSCLYHNLYYVDSEFMVLTVKGTYLPTYSVRIDAFVLWPTTPKERVFDSYSDLEKFVRTVIDPKIISSVTLYFGQYWHDNIGHALFDGLYPGYVALIRFPPRHLQPFRILAGVNDCNDCWSEDVYSRFGGLGLLRLSVLNKMSKSKWFMFEELVMGSGTFCQRCTQPNLQLP
;
A
#
# COMPACT_ATOMS: atom_id res chain seq x y z
N THR A 1 -5.95 -9.76 -10.90
CA THR A 1 -5.03 -8.79 -10.26
C THR A 1 -3.92 -8.49 -11.23
N THR A 2 -3.62 -7.23 -11.49
CA THR A 2 -2.41 -6.83 -12.23
C THR A 2 -1.47 -6.11 -11.28
N ILE A 3 -0.17 -6.35 -11.42
CA ILE A 3 0.86 -5.79 -10.55
C ILE A 3 1.94 -5.19 -11.44
N GLN A 4 2.24 -3.92 -11.22
CA GLN A 4 3.32 -3.21 -11.90
C GLN A 4 4.31 -2.74 -10.85
N CYS A 5 5.57 -3.14 -10.97
CA CYS A 5 6.61 -2.74 -10.03
C CYS A 5 7.74 -1.97 -10.72
N VAL A 6 8.26 -0.95 -10.05
CA VAL A 6 9.29 -0.03 -10.54
C VAL A 6 10.42 0.09 -9.51
N GLY A 7 11.66 0.11 -9.99
CA GLY A 7 12.87 0.22 -9.16
C GLY A 7 13.52 -1.13 -8.84
N SER A 8 14.73 -1.09 -8.27
CA SER A 8 15.43 -2.28 -7.77
C SER A 8 14.73 -2.86 -6.54
N LEU A 9 14.95 -4.14 -6.23
CA LEU A 9 14.32 -4.82 -5.08
C LEU A 9 14.44 -4.04 -3.76
N TYR A 10 15.59 -3.40 -3.54
CA TYR A 10 15.82 -2.59 -2.34
C TYR A 10 14.92 -1.35 -2.25
N ASN A 11 14.60 -0.74 -3.39
CA ASN A 11 13.85 0.50 -3.52
C ASN A 11 12.56 0.28 -4.33
N GLN A 12 11.98 -0.93 -4.27
CA GLN A 12 10.87 -1.28 -5.16
C GLN A 12 9.59 -0.58 -4.69
N SER A 13 8.84 -0.05 -5.65
CA SER A 13 7.46 0.37 -5.46
C SER A 13 6.60 -0.47 -6.37
N CYS A 14 5.42 -0.86 -5.91
CA CYS A 14 4.48 -1.62 -6.71
C CYS A 14 3.10 -0.97 -6.66
N LEU A 15 2.48 -0.90 -7.83
CA LEU A 15 1.07 -0.60 -8.04
C LEU A 15 0.33 -1.92 -8.23
N TYR A 16 -0.73 -2.10 -7.44
CA TYR A 16 -1.59 -3.27 -7.49
C TYR A 16 -2.99 -2.84 -7.90
N HIS A 17 -3.57 -3.55 -8.87
CA HIS A 17 -4.98 -3.42 -9.22
C HIS A 17 -5.78 -4.60 -8.68
N ASN A 18 -6.85 -4.32 -7.94
CA ASN A 18 -7.67 -5.32 -7.25
C ASN A 18 -6.86 -6.11 -6.21
N LEU A 19 -6.14 -5.40 -5.33
CA LEU A 19 -5.47 -6.04 -4.19
C LEU A 19 -6.48 -6.24 -3.07
N TYR A 20 -6.53 -7.45 -2.51
CA TYR A 20 -7.49 -7.78 -1.46
C TYR A 20 -6.85 -7.62 -0.08
N TYR A 21 -7.69 -7.39 0.92
CA TYR A 21 -7.29 -7.34 2.31
C TYR A 21 -8.28 -8.09 3.20
N VAL A 22 -7.79 -9.09 3.91
CA VAL A 22 -8.56 -10.01 4.74
C VAL A 22 -7.65 -10.52 5.86
N ASP A 23 -8.20 -10.73 7.07
CA ASP A 23 -7.46 -11.30 8.20
C ASP A 23 -6.10 -10.62 8.44
N SER A 24 -6.10 -9.29 8.39
CA SER A 24 -4.92 -8.44 8.55
C SER A 24 -3.82 -8.58 7.47
N GLU A 25 -4.12 -9.22 6.34
CA GLU A 25 -3.13 -9.52 5.30
C GLU A 25 -3.57 -9.03 3.92
N PHE A 26 -2.60 -8.53 3.16
CA PHE A 26 -2.79 -8.28 1.73
C PHE A 26 -2.78 -9.59 0.96
N MET A 27 -3.70 -9.75 0.01
CA MET A 27 -3.87 -10.96 -0.78
C MET A 27 -4.05 -10.65 -2.27
N VAL A 28 -3.28 -11.35 -3.09
CA VAL A 28 -3.41 -11.41 -4.54
C VAL A 28 -4.23 -12.65 -4.89
N LEU A 29 -5.34 -12.44 -5.56
CA LEU A 29 -6.11 -13.52 -6.19
C LEU A 29 -5.66 -13.65 -7.65
N THR A 30 -5.30 -14.86 -8.08
CA THR A 30 -4.77 -15.13 -9.42
C THR A 30 -5.21 -16.50 -9.95
N VAL A 31 -4.99 -16.75 -11.23
CA VAL A 31 -5.28 -18.04 -11.88
C VAL A 31 -3.97 -18.76 -12.17
N LYS A 32 -3.98 -20.09 -12.12
CA LYS A 32 -2.83 -20.93 -12.44
C LYS A 32 -2.22 -20.56 -13.80
N GLY A 33 -0.89 -20.43 -13.84
CA GLY A 33 -0.16 -20.03 -15.04
C GLY A 33 -0.08 -18.51 -15.27
N THR A 34 -0.69 -17.69 -14.41
CA THR A 34 -0.49 -16.23 -14.45
C THR A 34 0.94 -15.90 -14.04
N TYR A 35 1.63 -15.12 -14.88
CA TYR A 35 2.92 -14.55 -14.53
C TYR A 35 2.74 -13.28 -13.71
N LEU A 36 3.36 -13.23 -12.52
CA LEU A 36 3.44 -12.02 -11.71
C LEU A 36 4.93 -11.62 -11.56
N PRO A 37 5.24 -10.31 -11.59
CA PRO A 37 6.61 -9.85 -11.32
C PRO A 37 6.99 -10.15 -9.86
N THR A 38 8.27 -9.99 -9.50
CA THR A 38 8.61 -9.92 -8.07
C THR A 38 8.00 -8.65 -7.48
N TYR A 39 7.10 -8.80 -6.50
CA TYR A 39 6.32 -7.69 -5.93
C TYR A 39 6.55 -7.50 -4.42
N SER A 40 7.78 -7.78 -3.98
CA SER A 40 8.22 -7.70 -2.60
C SER A 40 8.70 -6.28 -2.30
N VAL A 41 8.01 -5.55 -1.41
CA VAL A 41 8.26 -4.12 -1.19
C VAL A 41 8.59 -3.80 0.27
N ARG A 42 9.43 -2.80 0.51
CA ARG A 42 9.61 -2.22 1.86
C ARG A 42 8.64 -1.07 2.06
N ILE A 43 7.84 -1.12 3.12
CA ILE A 43 6.75 -0.16 3.38
C ILE A 43 7.08 0.83 4.50
N ASP A 44 8.18 0.64 5.20
CA ASP A 44 8.61 1.44 6.35
C ASP A 44 10.15 1.55 6.39
N ALA A 45 10.65 2.66 6.93
CA ALA A 45 12.08 2.96 6.98
C ALA A 45 12.87 2.10 7.97
N PHE A 46 12.23 1.66 9.04
CA PHE A 46 12.86 0.96 10.17
C PHE A 46 12.64 -0.56 10.15
N VAL A 47 11.67 -1.03 9.37
CA VAL A 47 11.41 -2.45 9.11
C VAL A 47 12.24 -2.92 7.91
N LEU A 48 13.24 -3.76 8.18
CA LEU A 48 14.21 -4.21 7.18
C LEU A 48 13.70 -5.38 6.32
N TRP A 49 12.70 -6.13 6.78
CA TRP A 49 12.11 -7.20 5.99
C TRP A 49 11.09 -6.64 4.99
N PRO A 50 11.04 -7.20 3.76
CA PRO A 50 10.04 -6.78 2.81
C PRO A 50 8.66 -7.33 3.18
N THR A 51 7.63 -6.68 2.66
CA THR A 51 6.24 -7.09 2.68
C THR A 51 5.88 -7.64 1.31
N THR A 52 5.39 -8.88 1.29
CA THR A 52 4.88 -9.54 0.09
C THR A 52 3.45 -9.96 0.37
N PRO A 53 2.45 -9.44 -0.37
CA PRO A 53 1.09 -9.96 -0.33
C PRO A 53 1.05 -11.48 -0.49
N LYS A 54 0.16 -12.14 0.26
CA LYS A 54 -0.09 -13.57 0.08
C LYS A 54 -0.76 -13.82 -1.27
N GLU A 55 -0.62 -15.03 -1.78
CA GLU A 55 -1.22 -15.42 -3.06
C GLU A 55 -2.23 -16.55 -2.85
N ARG A 56 -3.39 -16.41 -3.49
CA ARG A 56 -4.38 -17.49 -3.64
C ARG A 56 -4.60 -17.75 -5.12
N VAL A 57 -4.24 -18.95 -5.54
CA VAL A 57 -4.29 -19.39 -6.94
C VAL A 57 -5.57 -20.22 -7.17
N PHE A 58 -6.30 -19.89 -8.22
CA PHE A 58 -7.47 -20.61 -8.69
C PHE A 58 -7.14 -21.41 -9.95
N ASP A 59 -7.83 -22.53 -10.18
CA ASP A 59 -7.60 -23.36 -11.37
C ASP A 59 -8.08 -22.68 -12.66
N SER A 60 -9.15 -21.89 -12.58
CA SER A 60 -9.69 -21.16 -13.72
C SER A 60 -10.16 -19.74 -13.34
N TYR A 61 -10.32 -18.89 -14.36
CA TYR A 61 -10.92 -17.57 -14.18
C TYR A 61 -12.36 -17.65 -13.67
N SER A 62 -13.13 -18.65 -14.12
CA SER A 62 -14.51 -18.87 -13.68
C SER A 62 -14.59 -19.14 -12.17
N ASP A 63 -13.65 -19.94 -11.62
CA ASP A 63 -13.60 -20.23 -10.19
C ASP A 63 -13.23 -18.99 -9.37
N LEU A 64 -12.28 -18.19 -9.87
CA LEU A 64 -11.91 -16.92 -9.26
C LEU A 64 -13.10 -15.95 -9.26
N GLU A 65 -13.75 -15.78 -10.41
CA GLU A 65 -14.90 -14.88 -10.55
C GLU A 65 -16.05 -15.30 -9.63
N LYS A 66 -16.37 -16.60 -9.60
CA LYS A 66 -17.36 -17.15 -8.68
C LYS A 66 -16.99 -16.88 -7.24
N PHE A 67 -15.73 -17.12 -6.84
CA PHE A 67 -15.27 -16.84 -5.49
C PHE A 67 -15.44 -15.36 -5.11
N VAL A 68 -15.01 -14.44 -5.98
CA VAL A 68 -15.12 -12.99 -5.75
C VAL A 68 -16.59 -12.56 -5.62
N ARG A 69 -17.44 -12.97 -6.55
CA ARG A 69 -18.84 -12.52 -6.61
C ARG A 69 -19.76 -13.17 -5.58
N THR A 70 -19.52 -14.43 -5.24
CA THR A 70 -20.49 -15.23 -4.45
C THR A 70 -20.02 -15.61 -3.07
N VAL A 71 -18.71 -15.71 -2.85
CA VAL A 71 -18.15 -16.14 -1.56
C VAL A 71 -17.72 -14.94 -0.73
N ILE A 72 -16.90 -14.06 -1.29
CA ILE A 72 -16.28 -12.98 -0.49
C ILE A 72 -17.01 -11.65 -0.57
N ASP A 73 -17.63 -11.31 -1.70
CA ASP A 73 -18.34 -10.04 -1.94
C ASP A 73 -17.59 -8.85 -1.29
N PRO A 74 -16.41 -8.47 -1.79
CA PRO A 74 -15.53 -7.57 -1.08
C PRO A 74 -16.10 -6.15 -1.02
N LYS A 75 -15.88 -5.46 0.10
CA LYS A 75 -16.11 -4.01 0.15
C LYS A 75 -15.03 -3.31 -0.66
N ILE A 76 -15.43 -2.62 -1.72
CA ILE A 76 -14.51 -1.92 -2.62
C ILE A 76 -14.03 -0.63 -1.95
N ILE A 77 -12.71 -0.44 -1.95
CA ILE A 77 -12.02 0.79 -1.62
C ILE A 77 -11.60 1.40 -2.95
N SER A 78 -12.45 2.31 -3.46
CA SER A 78 -12.26 2.95 -4.76
C SER A 78 -11.15 4.00 -4.73
N SER A 79 -10.68 4.36 -5.92
CA SER A 79 -9.60 5.32 -6.16
C SER A 79 -8.23 4.87 -5.65
N VAL A 80 -7.19 5.61 -6.03
CA VAL A 80 -5.82 5.31 -5.63
C VAL A 80 -5.67 5.38 -4.12
N THR A 81 -5.08 4.33 -3.54
CA THR A 81 -4.65 4.30 -2.14
C THR A 81 -3.14 4.22 -2.06
N LEU A 82 -2.52 5.10 -1.28
CA LEU A 82 -1.10 5.04 -0.95
C LEU A 82 -0.91 4.39 0.42
N TYR A 83 -0.15 3.31 0.49
CA TYR A 83 0.15 2.58 1.72
C TYR A 83 1.62 2.72 2.15
N PHE A 84 1.83 3.08 3.41
CA PHE A 84 3.11 3.03 4.11
C PHE A 84 2.91 2.76 5.61
N GLY A 85 3.95 2.22 6.25
CA GLY A 85 4.06 2.14 7.71
C GLY A 85 4.80 3.36 8.25
N GLN A 86 4.45 3.79 9.46
CA GLN A 86 5.11 4.91 10.12
C GLN A 86 5.20 4.70 11.63
N TYR A 87 6.42 4.54 12.12
CA TYR A 87 6.73 4.66 13.55
C TYR A 87 6.84 6.11 13.99
N TRP A 88 6.58 6.38 15.27
CA TRP A 88 6.79 7.70 15.87
C TRP A 88 6.12 8.87 15.10
N HIS A 89 4.93 8.62 14.57
CA HIS A 89 4.19 9.64 13.81
C HIS A 89 3.71 10.81 14.69
N ASP A 90 3.83 10.70 16.02
CA ASP A 90 3.71 11.79 16.99
C ASP A 90 4.78 12.87 16.79
N ASN A 91 5.94 12.48 16.27
CA ASN A 91 6.94 13.42 15.78
C ASN A 91 6.66 13.75 14.31
N ILE A 92 6.31 15.00 14.02
CA ILE A 92 5.99 15.42 12.65
C ILE A 92 7.15 15.27 11.66
N GLY A 93 8.40 15.37 12.13
CA GLY A 93 9.58 15.11 11.30
C GLY A 93 9.62 13.67 10.83
N HIS A 94 9.49 12.72 11.76
CA HIS A 94 9.39 11.31 11.41
C HIS A 94 8.19 11.06 10.48
N ALA A 95 7.01 11.57 10.83
CA ALA A 95 5.79 11.39 10.04
C ALA A 95 5.93 11.84 8.57
N LEU A 96 6.60 12.96 8.34
CA LEU A 96 6.80 13.52 7.01
C LEU A 96 7.92 12.81 6.26
N PHE A 97 9.08 12.61 6.88
CA PHE A 97 10.28 12.16 6.19
C PHE A 97 10.39 10.64 6.10
N ASP A 98 9.98 9.88 7.12
CA ASP A 98 10.09 8.42 7.13
C ASP A 98 8.90 7.71 6.47
N GLY A 99 7.75 8.39 6.36
CA GLY A 99 6.49 7.80 5.90
C GLY A 99 5.93 8.50 4.68
N LEU A 100 5.50 9.75 4.84
CA LEU A 100 4.77 10.45 3.78
C LEU A 100 5.63 10.71 2.54
N TYR A 101 6.83 11.25 2.71
CA TYR A 101 7.76 11.51 1.62
C TYR A 101 8.12 10.24 0.83
N PRO A 102 8.61 9.15 1.44
CA PRO A 102 8.91 7.90 0.74
C PRO A 102 7.67 7.34 0.02
N GLY A 103 6.52 7.34 0.69
CA GLY A 103 5.25 6.90 0.10
C GLY A 103 4.85 7.75 -1.11
N TYR A 104 4.95 9.07 -1.01
CA TYR A 104 4.61 9.97 -2.12
C TYR A 104 5.57 9.79 -3.30
N VAL A 105 6.86 9.56 -3.05
CA VAL A 105 7.81 9.21 -4.11
C VAL A 105 7.47 7.87 -4.78
N ALA A 106 6.95 6.90 -4.02
CA ALA A 106 6.40 5.66 -4.59
C ALA A 106 5.24 5.97 -5.55
N LEU A 107 4.35 6.89 -5.17
CA LEU A 107 3.20 7.30 -5.98
C LEU A 107 3.61 8.02 -7.27
N ILE A 108 4.62 8.88 -7.23
CA ILE A 108 5.12 9.62 -8.41
C ILE A 108 5.58 8.66 -9.52
N ARG A 109 6.13 7.49 -9.18
CA ARG A 109 6.58 6.48 -10.15
C ARG A 109 5.47 5.88 -11.01
N PHE A 110 4.21 6.12 -10.64
CA PHE A 110 3.04 5.63 -11.36
C PHE A 110 2.19 6.81 -11.86
N PRO A 111 2.72 7.67 -12.75
CA PRO A 111 1.97 8.82 -13.25
C PRO A 111 0.69 8.37 -13.97
N PRO A 112 -0.38 9.19 -13.95
CA PRO A 112 -0.48 10.53 -13.35
C PRO A 112 -1.04 10.52 -11.91
N ARG A 113 -0.96 9.41 -11.17
CA ARG A 113 -1.72 9.20 -9.92
C ARG A 113 -1.46 10.22 -8.81
N HIS A 114 -0.24 10.75 -8.73
CA HIS A 114 0.13 11.80 -7.78
C HIS A 114 -0.53 13.16 -8.08
N LEU A 115 -1.11 13.36 -9.27
CA LEU A 115 -1.81 14.58 -9.68
C LEU A 115 -3.31 14.56 -9.32
N GLN A 116 -3.82 13.45 -8.79
CA GLN A 116 -5.22 13.29 -8.41
C GLN A 116 -5.34 13.08 -6.90
N PRO A 117 -6.49 13.39 -6.28
CA PRO A 117 -6.75 13.00 -4.90
C PRO A 117 -6.59 11.49 -4.71
N PHE A 118 -5.93 11.08 -3.64
CA PHE A 118 -5.71 9.70 -3.24
C PHE A 118 -6.00 9.50 -1.76
N ARG A 119 -6.28 8.26 -1.36
CA ARG A 119 -6.45 7.90 0.05
C ARG A 119 -5.11 7.48 0.63
N ILE A 120 -4.84 7.84 1.86
CA ILE A 120 -3.68 7.28 2.58
C ILE A 120 -4.17 6.12 3.45
N LEU A 121 -3.55 4.95 3.30
CA LEU A 121 -3.61 3.87 4.27
C LEU A 121 -2.32 3.95 5.09
N ALA A 122 -2.41 4.28 6.38
CA ALA A 122 -1.22 4.43 7.22
C ALA A 122 -1.17 3.34 8.29
N GLY A 123 -0.03 2.65 8.35
CA GLY A 123 0.37 1.83 9.49
C GLY A 123 0.92 2.70 10.62
N VAL A 124 0.03 3.40 11.32
CA VAL A 124 0.35 4.26 12.47
C VAL A 124 -0.14 3.64 13.78
N ASN A 125 0.52 4.00 14.88
CA ASN A 125 0.09 3.62 16.22
C ASN A 125 -1.11 4.48 16.65
N ASP A 126 -1.81 4.06 17.70
CA ASP A 126 -2.85 4.92 18.28
C ASP A 126 -2.20 6.08 19.03
N CYS A 127 -2.66 7.29 18.72
CA CYS A 127 -2.19 8.53 19.32
C CYS A 127 -3.37 9.51 19.47
N ASN A 128 -3.41 10.19 20.60
CA ASN A 128 -4.54 11.07 20.94
C ASN A 128 -4.44 12.44 20.24
N ASP A 129 -3.24 13.00 20.12
CA ASP A 129 -3.01 14.38 19.65
C ASP A 129 -2.04 14.48 18.46
N CYS A 130 -1.92 13.41 17.67
CA CYS A 130 -0.96 13.37 16.55
C CYS A 130 -1.46 14.17 15.34
N TRP A 131 -0.81 15.31 15.08
CA TRP A 131 -1.12 16.17 13.95
C TRP A 131 -0.85 15.51 12.60
N SER A 132 0.03 14.50 12.56
CA SER A 132 0.38 13.76 11.35
C SER A 132 -0.84 13.21 10.63
N GLU A 133 -1.88 12.79 11.36
CA GLU A 133 -3.06 12.19 10.76
C GLU A 133 -3.93 13.19 10.02
N ASP A 134 -4.08 14.41 10.56
CA ASP A 134 -4.74 15.52 9.87
C ASP A 134 -3.92 15.90 8.62
N VAL A 135 -2.60 15.96 8.74
CA VAL A 135 -1.70 16.21 7.60
C VAL A 135 -1.87 15.14 6.52
N TYR A 136 -1.85 13.85 6.87
CA TYR A 136 -2.04 12.75 5.93
C TYR A 136 -3.41 12.80 5.26
N SER A 137 -4.46 13.03 6.04
CA SER A 137 -5.83 13.15 5.55
C SER A 137 -5.97 14.27 4.51
N ARG A 138 -5.43 15.45 4.80
CA ARG A 138 -5.46 16.61 3.90
C ARG A 138 -4.56 16.44 2.69
N PHE A 139 -3.36 15.90 2.86
CA PHE A 139 -2.39 15.73 1.78
C PHE A 139 -2.90 14.75 0.70
N GLY A 140 -3.53 13.64 1.10
CA GLY A 140 -4.15 12.72 0.15
C GLY A 140 -5.40 13.29 -0.51
N GLY A 141 -6.20 14.06 0.23
CA GLY A 141 -7.45 14.67 -0.28
C GLY A 141 -8.65 13.72 -0.30
N LEU A 142 -8.46 12.40 -0.19
CA LEU A 142 -9.54 11.42 0.04
C LEU A 142 -9.58 10.87 1.48
N GLY A 143 -8.81 11.49 2.37
CA GLY A 143 -8.75 11.15 3.79
C GLY A 143 -7.77 10.03 4.13
N LEU A 144 -7.75 9.70 5.42
CA LEU A 144 -6.87 8.71 6.03
C LEU A 144 -7.67 7.46 6.45
N LEU A 145 -7.14 6.29 6.11
CA LEU A 145 -7.53 5.00 6.64
C LEU A 145 -6.41 4.49 7.56
N ARG A 146 -6.71 4.29 8.85
CA ARG A 146 -5.77 3.65 9.76
C ARG A 146 -5.73 2.14 9.49
N LEU A 147 -4.53 1.59 9.33
CA LEU A 147 -4.34 0.14 9.16
C LEU A 147 -4.89 -0.64 10.36
N SER A 148 -4.80 -0.10 11.58
CA SER A 148 -5.35 -0.72 12.80
C SER A 148 -6.88 -0.89 12.75
N VAL A 149 -7.59 0.05 12.14
CA VAL A 149 -9.04 -0.03 11.93
C VAL A 149 -9.35 -1.06 10.85
N LEU A 150 -8.64 -1.00 9.72
CA LEU A 150 -8.81 -1.97 8.63
C LEU A 150 -8.51 -3.41 9.10
N ASN A 151 -7.49 -3.61 9.93
CA ASN A 151 -7.15 -4.87 10.61
C ASN A 151 -8.32 -5.45 11.40
N LYS A 152 -9.02 -4.62 12.18
CA LYS A 152 -10.17 -5.06 12.99
C LYS A 152 -11.34 -5.46 12.09
N MET A 153 -11.60 -4.68 11.05
CA MET A 153 -12.72 -4.93 10.14
C MET A 153 -12.46 -6.15 9.24
N SER A 154 -11.21 -6.38 8.82
CA SER A 154 -10.84 -7.43 7.86
C SER A 154 -10.99 -8.86 8.39
N LYS A 155 -11.19 -9.03 9.70
CA LYS A 155 -11.54 -10.31 10.33
C LYS A 155 -12.93 -10.84 9.95
N SER A 156 -13.80 -9.98 9.43
CA SER A 156 -15.19 -10.33 9.12
C SER A 156 -15.62 -9.95 7.70
N LYS A 157 -14.83 -9.14 7.00
CA LYS A 157 -15.16 -8.65 5.66
C LYS A 157 -13.90 -8.54 4.83
N TRP A 158 -13.99 -8.97 3.58
CA TRP A 158 -12.94 -8.74 2.60
C TRP A 158 -13.02 -7.29 2.10
N PHE A 159 -11.86 -6.67 1.92
CA PHE A 159 -11.74 -5.39 1.23
C PHE A 159 -10.98 -5.60 -0.07
N MET A 160 -11.32 -4.81 -1.09
CA MET A 160 -10.58 -4.81 -2.36
C MET A 160 -10.22 -3.37 -2.70
N PHE A 161 -8.92 -3.10 -2.84
CA PHE A 161 -8.42 -1.83 -3.33
C PHE A 161 -8.43 -1.85 -4.85
N GLU A 162 -9.14 -0.89 -5.44
CA GLU A 162 -9.16 -0.70 -6.89
C GLU A 162 -7.74 -0.45 -7.42
N GLU A 163 -7.04 0.50 -6.78
CA GLU A 163 -5.62 0.76 -6.99
C GLU A 163 -4.94 0.97 -5.63
N LEU A 164 -3.85 0.25 -5.38
CA LEU A 164 -3.01 0.48 -4.20
C LEU A 164 -1.54 0.58 -4.62
N VAL A 165 -0.87 1.65 -4.18
CA VAL A 165 0.58 1.81 -4.30
C VAL A 165 1.21 1.57 -2.94
N MET A 166 2.22 0.69 -2.89
CA MET A 166 3.05 0.49 -1.71
C MET A 166 4.51 0.30 -2.06
N GLY A 167 5.38 0.64 -1.12
CA GLY A 167 6.82 0.50 -1.23
C GLY A 167 7.58 1.76 -0.86
N SER A 168 8.85 1.81 -1.26
CA SER A 168 9.76 2.95 -1.03
C SER A 168 10.09 3.31 0.41
N GLY A 169 9.86 2.44 1.40
CA GLY A 169 10.18 2.70 2.82
C GLY A 169 11.64 3.11 3.08
N THR A 170 12.57 2.74 2.20
CA THR A 170 13.99 3.11 2.25
C THR A 170 14.31 4.55 1.82
N PHE A 171 13.34 5.30 1.30
CA PHE A 171 13.64 6.55 0.60
C PHE A 171 13.94 7.71 1.54
N CYS A 172 13.62 7.61 2.84
CA CYS A 172 14.08 8.60 3.81
C CYS A 172 15.60 8.59 4.01
N GLN A 173 16.26 7.44 3.79
CA GLN A 173 17.73 7.35 3.83
C GLN A 173 18.42 8.10 2.68
N ARG A 174 17.67 8.67 1.73
CA ARG A 174 18.18 9.39 0.56
C ARG A 174 18.79 10.75 0.86
N CYS A 175 18.64 11.29 2.08
CA CYS A 175 19.34 12.53 2.45
C CYS A 175 20.88 12.39 2.39
N THR A 176 21.42 11.16 2.31
CA THR A 176 22.87 10.91 2.29
C THR A 176 23.41 10.31 0.99
N GLN A 177 22.56 9.97 0.00
CA GLN A 177 23.00 9.36 -1.27
C GLN A 177 22.35 10.00 -2.52
N PRO A 178 23.01 10.99 -3.14
CA PRO A 178 22.50 11.74 -4.30
C PRO A 178 22.18 10.88 -5.53
N ASN A 179 22.89 9.76 -5.71
CA ASN A 179 22.81 8.93 -6.91
C ASN A 179 21.58 8.00 -6.98
N LEU A 180 20.65 8.12 -6.03
CA LEU A 180 19.43 7.29 -5.96
C LEU A 180 18.15 8.08 -6.22
N GLN A 181 18.23 9.32 -6.72
CA GLN A 181 17.06 10.17 -7.01
C GLN A 181 16.15 9.55 -8.09
N LEU A 182 14.89 10.01 -8.11
CA LEU A 182 13.89 9.61 -9.12
C LEU A 182 14.52 9.69 -10.53
N PRO A 183 14.30 8.68 -11.41
CA PRO A 183 14.75 8.75 -12.78
C PRO A 183 14.09 9.92 -13.53
#